data_AF-A0A7Z7QX87-F1
#
_entry.id   AF-A0A7Z7QX87-F1
#
_cell.length_a   1.000
_cell.length_b   1.000
_cell.length_c   1.000
_cell.angle_alpha   90.00
_cell.angle_beta   90.00
_cell.angle_gamma   90.00
#
_symmetry.space_group_name_H-M   'P 1'
#
loop_
_entity.id
_entity.type
_entity.pdbx_description
1 polymer ?
#
loop_
_entity_poly.entity_id
_entity_poly.type
_entity_poly.pdbx_seq_one_letter_code
_entity_poly.pdbx_strand_id
1 'polypeptide(L)'
;MSKEELKNNPEKLKELVRNDSNTDRSTKPVATAPTSVAPKRVNAKIRFAVAQPAAVASNNVNDLITVTKQMITEGIKDDGVIQAHDGEHIIYTSDFKIDNAVKAGDTMTVKYDKHTIPSDITDDFTPVDITDPSGEVIAKGTFDLNTKTITYKFTDYVDRYENVNAKLELNSYIDKKEVPNETNLNLTFATADKETSKNVKVEYQKTYCKR
;
A
#
# COMPACT_ATOMS: atom_id res chain seq x y z
N MET A 1 36.64 20.14 29.65
CA MET A 1 37.57 20.53 28.56
C MET A 1 36.87 20.32 27.24
N SER A 2 37.10 21.25 26.33
CA SER A 2 36.39 21.53 25.08
C SER A 2 36.59 20.46 23.99
N LYS A 3 35.73 20.52 22.98
CA LYS A 3 35.55 19.60 21.84
C LYS A 3 36.73 19.50 20.84
N GLU A 4 37.95 19.90 21.21
CA GLU A 4 39.05 20.14 20.25
C GLU A 4 40.27 19.19 20.36
N GLU A 5 40.20 18.07 21.07
CA GLU A 5 41.34 17.13 21.19
C GLU A 5 41.01 15.68 20.75
N LEU A 6 40.08 15.55 19.79
CA LEU A 6 39.74 14.28 19.14
C LEU A 6 40.51 14.12 17.80
N LYS A 7 41.84 14.07 17.85
CA LYS A 7 42.65 13.54 16.74
C LYS A 7 44.02 13.15 17.26
N ASN A 8 44.35 11.86 17.15
CA ASN A 8 45.62 11.20 17.48
C ASN A 8 45.72 10.55 18.88
N ASN A 9 45.05 9.40 19.11
CA ASN A 9 45.67 8.24 19.77
C ASN A 9 44.72 7.00 19.79
N PRO A 10 45.03 5.87 19.13
CA PRO A 10 44.12 4.71 19.01
C PRO A 10 44.08 3.75 20.22
N GLU A 11 44.66 4.10 21.36
CA GLU A 11 44.87 3.19 22.52
C GLU A 11 43.77 3.20 23.60
N LYS A 12 42.67 3.97 23.49
CA LYS A 12 41.68 4.10 24.59
C LYS A 12 40.32 3.39 24.44
N LEU A 13 40.15 2.50 23.45
CA LEU A 13 38.86 1.85 23.20
C LEU A 13 38.73 0.38 23.68
N LYS A 14 39.70 -0.15 24.45
CA LYS A 14 39.73 -1.58 24.82
C LYS A 14 39.68 -1.90 26.31
N GLU A 15 39.47 -0.93 27.19
CA GLU A 15 39.63 -1.15 28.63
C GLU A 15 38.38 -0.88 29.48
N LEU A 16 37.18 -1.27 29.05
CA LEU A 16 36.02 -1.29 29.98
C LEU A 16 35.04 -2.46 29.81
N VAL A 17 35.43 -3.51 29.07
CA VAL A 17 34.62 -4.72 28.95
C VAL A 17 35.42 -5.91 29.47
N ARG A 18 35.13 -6.25 30.74
CA ARG A 18 35.21 -7.58 31.41
C ARG A 18 36.00 -7.49 32.71
N ASN A 19 35.27 -7.51 33.82
CA ASN A 19 35.67 -8.22 35.02
C ASN A 19 34.38 -8.74 35.67
N ASP A 20 34.17 -10.05 35.57
CA ASP A 20 33.57 -10.87 36.61
C ASP A 20 33.73 -12.33 36.20
N SER A 21 34.80 -12.96 36.69
CA SER A 21 34.88 -14.39 37.01
C SER A 21 36.22 -14.68 37.67
N ASN A 22 36.19 -14.83 39.00
CA ASN A 22 37.23 -15.47 39.81
C ASN A 22 37.63 -16.84 39.21
N THR A 23 38.91 -17.20 39.21
CA THR A 23 39.53 -18.10 40.21
C THR A 23 41.00 -18.38 39.86
N ASP A 24 41.75 -18.55 40.93
CA ASP A 24 43.18 -18.64 41.19
C ASP A 24 43.96 -19.82 40.54
N ARG A 25 45.28 -19.63 40.55
CA ARG A 25 46.42 -20.58 40.54
C ARG A 25 47.15 -21.03 39.26
N SER A 26 48.38 -20.53 39.23
CA SER A 26 49.58 -20.84 38.42
C SER A 26 50.08 -22.29 38.49
N THR A 27 50.60 -22.82 37.37
CA THR A 27 52.01 -23.26 37.17
C THR A 27 52.24 -23.87 35.77
N LYS A 28 53.27 -23.38 35.06
CA LYS A 28 53.87 -23.90 33.78
C LYS A 28 55.03 -24.88 34.12
N PRO A 29 55.72 -25.62 33.19
CA PRO A 29 55.77 -25.53 31.71
C PRO A 29 55.84 -26.88 30.94
N VAL A 30 55.84 -26.85 29.58
CA VAL A 30 56.81 -27.48 28.64
C VAL A 30 56.31 -27.27 27.19
N ALA A 31 57.22 -26.90 26.29
CA ALA A 31 56.95 -26.51 24.89
C ALA A 31 57.07 -27.70 23.91
N THR A 32 56.19 -27.74 22.90
CA THR A 32 56.39 -28.51 21.65
C THR A 32 55.90 -27.67 20.46
N ALA A 33 56.65 -27.67 19.35
CA ALA A 33 56.46 -26.82 18.15
C ALA A 33 55.17 -27.19 17.33
N PRO A 34 54.67 -26.30 16.44
CA PRO A 34 53.28 -26.33 15.98
C PRO A 34 53.06 -27.28 14.79
N THR A 35 51.92 -27.96 14.77
CA THR A 35 51.41 -28.61 13.56
C THR A 35 50.33 -27.72 12.94
N SER A 36 50.55 -27.33 11.69
CA SER A 36 49.67 -26.48 10.88
C SER A 36 48.43 -27.24 10.36
N VAL A 37 47.47 -26.46 9.83
CA VAL A 37 46.25 -26.76 9.02
C VAL A 37 45.01 -27.33 9.74
N ALA A 38 43.79 -26.79 9.65
CA ALA A 38 43.20 -25.74 8.79
C ALA A 38 41.98 -25.08 9.51
N PRO A 39 41.62 -23.81 9.22
CA PRO A 39 40.45 -23.19 9.85
C PRO A 39 39.14 -23.79 9.30
N LYS A 40 38.32 -24.36 10.18
CA LYS A 40 36.92 -24.66 9.86
C LYS A 40 36.19 -23.33 9.61
N ARG A 41 35.74 -23.12 8.37
CA ARG A 41 34.83 -22.02 8.02
C ARG A 41 33.52 -22.17 8.81
N VAL A 42 33.30 -21.31 9.79
CA VAL A 42 31.98 -21.07 10.37
C VAL A 42 31.22 -20.15 9.41
N ASN A 43 30.27 -20.70 8.65
CA ASN A 43 29.31 -19.90 7.90
C ASN A 43 28.27 -19.32 8.88
N ALA A 44 28.63 -18.26 9.59
CA ALA A 44 27.65 -17.46 10.31
C ALA A 44 26.86 -16.62 9.30
N LYS A 45 25.77 -17.17 8.75
CA LYS A 45 24.75 -16.37 8.06
C LYS A 45 24.01 -15.55 9.11
N ILE A 46 24.51 -14.35 9.41
CA ILE A 46 23.74 -13.36 10.16
C ILE A 46 22.60 -12.92 9.25
N ARG A 47 21.40 -13.48 9.44
CA ARG A 47 20.18 -12.93 8.87
C ARG A 47 19.74 -11.80 9.78
N PHE A 48 19.87 -10.55 9.33
CA PHE A 48 19.13 -9.46 9.93
C PHE A 48 17.65 -9.69 9.60
N ALA A 49 16.90 -10.25 10.54
CA ALA A 49 15.45 -10.24 10.45
C ALA A 49 15.02 -8.78 10.69
N VAL A 50 14.59 -8.09 9.63
CA VAL A 50 13.79 -6.87 9.80
C VAL A 50 12.50 -7.33 10.43
N ALA A 51 12.31 -7.01 11.72
CA ALA A 51 11.06 -7.28 12.41
C ALA A 51 9.97 -6.47 11.70
N GLN A 52 9.09 -7.15 10.97
CA GLN A 52 7.86 -6.55 10.49
C GLN A 52 7.02 -6.23 11.74
N PRO A 53 6.53 -4.99 11.91
CA PRO A 53 5.70 -4.63 13.05
C PRO A 53 4.53 -5.61 13.16
N ALA A 54 4.18 -6.00 14.40
CA ALA A 54 3.01 -6.82 14.64
C ALA A 54 1.78 -6.13 14.01
N ALA A 55 0.94 -6.90 13.33
CA ALA A 55 -0.28 -6.38 12.73
C ALA A 55 -1.17 -5.78 13.84
N VAL A 56 -1.34 -4.45 13.83
CA VAL A 56 -2.35 -3.77 14.62
C VAL A 56 -3.71 -4.32 14.18
N ALA A 57 -4.59 -4.62 15.14
CA ALA A 57 -5.95 -5.04 14.84
C ALA A 57 -6.60 -4.01 13.90
N SER A 58 -7.02 -4.47 12.72
CA SER A 58 -7.54 -3.61 11.65
C SER A 58 -9.01 -3.35 11.90
N ASN A 59 -9.37 -2.15 12.34
CA ASN A 59 -10.78 -1.74 12.40
C ASN A 59 -11.20 -1.18 11.04
N ASN A 60 -12.42 -1.48 10.60
CA ASN A 60 -13.03 -0.69 9.54
C ASN A 60 -13.52 0.62 10.17
N VAL A 61 -13.12 1.75 9.57
CA VAL A 61 -13.39 3.10 10.07
C VAL A 61 -14.18 3.93 9.06
N ASN A 62 -15.01 3.29 8.23
CA ASN A 62 -15.84 3.99 7.23
C ASN A 62 -16.74 5.07 7.87
N ASP A 63 -17.14 4.89 9.12
CA ASP A 63 -17.88 5.85 9.94
C ASP A 63 -17.07 7.11 10.30
N LEU A 64 -15.75 7.02 10.33
CA LEU A 64 -14.82 8.12 10.59
C LEU A 64 -14.33 8.81 9.29
N ILE A 65 -14.82 8.38 8.13
CA ILE A 65 -14.52 9.02 6.85
C ILE A 65 -15.70 9.89 6.44
N THR A 66 -15.44 11.19 6.28
CA THR A 66 -16.42 12.16 5.80
C THR A 66 -16.21 12.44 4.33
N VAL A 67 -17.05 11.87 3.46
CA VAL A 67 -17.04 12.15 2.02
C VAL A 67 -17.60 13.54 1.76
N THR A 68 -16.81 14.41 1.16
CA THR A 68 -17.19 15.80 0.87
C THR A 68 -17.66 16.02 -0.55
N LYS A 69 -17.20 15.19 -1.49
CA LYS A 69 -17.60 15.26 -2.90
C LYS A 69 -17.39 13.90 -3.55
N GLN A 70 -18.28 13.54 -4.46
CA GLN A 70 -18.18 12.32 -5.25
C GLN A 70 -18.82 12.52 -6.63
N MET A 71 -18.17 12.04 -7.68
CA MET A 71 -18.63 12.20 -9.07
C MET A 71 -18.23 10.98 -9.90
N ILE A 72 -19.07 10.64 -10.87
CA ILE A 72 -18.79 9.64 -11.91
C ILE A 72 -18.84 10.37 -13.25
N THR A 73 -17.77 10.28 -14.04
CA THR A 73 -17.66 10.92 -15.36
C THR A 73 -17.16 9.93 -16.41
N GLU A 74 -17.34 10.29 -17.68
CA GLU A 74 -16.94 9.49 -18.84
C GLU A 74 -15.58 9.97 -19.35
N GLY A 75 -14.69 9.02 -19.68
CA GLY A 75 -13.28 9.29 -19.93
C GLY A 75 -12.96 9.83 -21.32
N ILE A 76 -13.88 9.69 -22.28
CA ILE A 76 -13.72 10.25 -23.63
C ILE A 76 -14.75 11.36 -23.84
N LYS A 77 -16.04 11.08 -23.65
CA LYS A 77 -17.10 12.06 -23.91
C LYS A 77 -18.25 11.90 -22.93
N ASP A 78 -18.62 13.00 -22.26
CA ASP A 78 -19.77 13.04 -21.34
C ASP A 78 -21.08 13.19 -22.13
N ASP A 79 -21.51 12.12 -22.79
CA ASP A 79 -22.78 12.05 -23.52
C ASP A 79 -23.75 10.97 -23.02
N GLY A 80 -23.42 10.32 -21.90
CA GLY A 80 -24.22 9.27 -21.27
C GLY A 80 -24.07 7.91 -21.94
N VAL A 81 -23.09 7.73 -22.82
CA VAL A 81 -22.83 6.49 -23.54
C VAL A 81 -21.37 6.07 -23.37
N ILE A 82 -21.15 4.90 -22.78
CA ILE A 82 -19.82 4.30 -22.68
C ILE A 82 -19.54 3.49 -23.95
N GLN A 83 -18.63 3.96 -24.79
CA GLN A 83 -18.13 3.23 -25.96
C GLN A 83 -17.09 2.18 -25.54
N ALA A 84 -17.57 1.03 -25.04
CA ALA A 84 -16.74 0.04 -24.35
C ALA A 84 -15.70 -0.65 -25.26
N HIS A 85 -15.93 -0.69 -26.59
CA HIS A 85 -14.95 -1.21 -27.56
C HIS A 85 -13.97 -0.14 -28.08
N ASP A 86 -14.24 1.14 -27.86
CA ASP A 86 -13.31 2.24 -28.18
C ASP A 86 -12.33 2.52 -27.03
N GLY A 87 -12.38 1.72 -25.96
CA GLY A 87 -11.53 1.88 -24.78
C GLY A 87 -11.96 3.04 -23.88
N GLU A 88 -13.22 3.48 -23.97
CA GLU A 88 -13.74 4.50 -23.07
C GLU A 88 -13.78 3.97 -21.62
N HIS A 89 -13.14 4.71 -20.73
CA HIS A 89 -13.08 4.42 -19.30
C HIS A 89 -14.10 5.27 -18.54
N ILE A 90 -14.49 4.79 -17.36
CA ILE A 90 -15.31 5.48 -16.38
C ILE A 90 -14.37 6.01 -15.30
N ILE A 91 -14.52 7.28 -14.96
CA ILE A 91 -13.72 7.96 -13.93
C ILE A 91 -14.61 8.16 -12.71
N TYR A 92 -14.23 7.56 -11.58
CA TYR A 92 -14.83 7.84 -10.28
C TYR A 92 -13.90 8.74 -9.46
N THR A 93 -14.39 9.92 -9.07
CA THR A 93 -13.66 10.86 -8.22
C THR A 93 -14.34 10.96 -6.85
N SER A 94 -13.56 10.91 -5.78
CA SER A 94 -14.04 11.16 -4.41
C SER A 94 -13.07 12.03 -3.61
N ASP A 95 -13.59 13.08 -3.00
CA ASP A 95 -12.88 13.91 -2.00
C ASP A 95 -13.44 13.57 -0.62
N PHE A 96 -12.55 13.33 0.35
CA PHE A 96 -12.96 12.97 1.71
C PHE A 96 -11.98 13.45 2.78
N LYS A 97 -12.50 13.58 4.00
CA LYS A 97 -11.75 13.89 5.21
C LYS A 97 -11.62 12.64 6.08
N ILE A 98 -10.48 12.50 6.72
CA ILE A 98 -10.15 11.41 7.65
C ILE A 98 -10.16 12.01 9.05
N ASP A 99 -10.99 11.46 9.95
CA ASP A 99 -11.06 11.92 11.33
C ASP A 99 -9.75 11.66 12.10
N ASN A 100 -9.40 12.53 13.05
CA ASN A 100 -8.20 12.40 13.88
C ASN A 100 -8.23 11.15 14.79
N ALA A 101 -9.39 10.52 14.99
CA ALA A 101 -9.53 9.26 15.72
C ALA A 101 -8.96 8.06 14.96
N VAL A 102 -8.80 8.13 13.64
CA VAL A 102 -8.21 7.06 12.82
C VAL A 102 -6.75 6.84 13.20
N LYS A 103 -6.31 5.58 13.24
CA LYS A 103 -4.96 5.17 13.65
C LYS A 103 -4.28 4.29 12.60
N ALA A 104 -2.97 4.15 12.68
CA ALA A 104 -2.24 3.22 11.82
C ALA A 104 -2.82 1.80 11.87
N GLY A 105 -3.03 1.22 10.70
CA GLY A 105 -3.59 -0.13 10.55
C GLY A 105 -5.10 -0.17 10.37
N ASP A 106 -5.84 0.89 10.70
CA ASP A 106 -7.26 1.03 10.38
C ASP A 106 -7.51 1.01 8.88
N THR A 107 -8.76 0.74 8.49
CA THR A 107 -9.13 0.50 7.10
C THR A 107 -10.38 1.24 6.67
N MET A 108 -10.40 1.70 5.42
CA MET A 108 -11.61 2.17 4.75
C MET A 108 -11.79 1.43 3.42
N THR A 109 -13.02 1.45 2.90
CA THR A 109 -13.34 0.79 1.63
C THR A 109 -13.78 1.76 0.55
N VAL A 110 -13.39 1.46 -0.68
CA VAL A 110 -13.91 2.09 -1.90
C VAL A 110 -14.47 0.99 -2.79
N LYS A 111 -15.72 1.12 -3.21
CA LYS A 111 -16.44 0.09 -3.95
C LYS A 111 -16.72 0.57 -5.38
N TYR A 112 -16.32 -0.26 -6.34
CA TYR A 112 -16.66 -0.08 -7.75
C TYR A 112 -18.08 -0.59 -8.01
N ASP A 113 -18.68 -0.11 -9.10
CA ASP A 113 -19.89 -0.73 -9.60
C ASP A 113 -19.59 -2.17 -10.06
N LYS A 114 -20.54 -3.08 -9.81
CA LYS A 114 -20.37 -4.51 -10.12
C LYS A 114 -20.13 -4.78 -11.62
N HIS A 115 -20.60 -3.89 -12.50
CA HIS A 115 -20.44 -4.00 -13.96
C HIS A 115 -19.14 -3.37 -14.46
N THR A 116 -18.23 -2.98 -13.57
CA THR A 116 -16.96 -2.34 -13.92
C THR A 116 -15.76 -3.13 -13.42
N ILE A 117 -14.61 -2.89 -14.03
CA ILE A 117 -13.33 -3.50 -13.65
C ILE A 117 -12.19 -2.48 -13.79
N PRO A 118 -11.20 -2.46 -12.88
CA PRO A 118 -10.11 -1.48 -12.97
C PRO A 118 -9.24 -1.62 -14.23
N SER A 119 -9.08 -2.85 -14.74
CA SER A 119 -8.38 -3.14 -15.99
C SER A 119 -9.20 -4.14 -16.80
N ASP A 120 -9.43 -3.83 -18.09
CA ASP A 120 -10.24 -4.67 -18.99
C ASP A 120 -9.50 -5.91 -19.49
N ILE A 121 -8.17 -5.82 -19.61
CA ILE A 121 -7.35 -6.83 -20.31
C ILE A 121 -6.24 -7.45 -19.46
N THR A 122 -5.93 -6.88 -18.28
CA THR A 122 -4.88 -7.39 -17.38
C THR A 122 -5.43 -7.73 -16.01
N ASP A 123 -4.82 -8.75 -15.37
CA ASP A 123 -5.20 -9.22 -14.04
C ASP A 123 -4.27 -8.69 -12.92
N ASP A 124 -3.34 -7.79 -13.25
CA ASP A 124 -2.27 -7.30 -12.37
C ASP A 124 -2.59 -5.96 -11.67
N PHE A 125 -3.87 -5.56 -11.65
CA PHE A 125 -4.29 -4.32 -11.03
C PHE A 125 -3.91 -4.26 -9.55
N THR A 126 -3.10 -3.26 -9.21
CA THR A 126 -2.80 -2.87 -7.83
C THR A 126 -3.31 -1.45 -7.62
N PRO A 127 -4.15 -1.20 -6.60
CA PRO A 127 -4.57 0.16 -6.27
C PRO A 127 -3.40 1.10 -6.06
N VAL A 128 -3.56 2.35 -6.48
CA VAL A 128 -2.58 3.40 -6.22
C VAL A 128 -2.54 3.71 -4.72
N ASP A 129 -1.34 3.93 -4.17
CA ASP A 129 -1.20 4.42 -2.81
C ASP A 129 -1.79 5.83 -2.69
N ILE A 130 -2.45 6.12 -1.57
CA ILE A 130 -2.86 7.49 -1.25
C ILE A 130 -1.64 8.19 -0.66
N THR A 131 -1.10 9.19 -1.34
CA THR A 131 0.09 9.92 -0.91
C THR A 131 -0.21 11.38 -0.64
N ASP A 132 0.53 11.98 0.28
CA ASP A 132 0.58 13.43 0.42
C ASP A 132 1.38 14.08 -0.75
N PRO A 133 1.42 15.42 -0.84
CA PRO A 133 2.20 16.12 -1.85
C PRO A 133 3.72 15.86 -1.81
N SER A 134 4.27 15.41 -0.67
CA SER A 134 5.69 15.05 -0.56
C SER A 134 5.99 13.62 -1.00
N GLY A 135 4.96 12.81 -1.26
CA GLY A 135 5.07 11.40 -1.64
C GLY A 135 5.03 10.43 -0.46
N GLU A 136 4.75 10.92 0.74
CA GLU A 136 4.56 10.10 1.93
C GLU A 136 3.22 9.37 1.85
N VAL A 137 3.26 8.05 2.11
CA VAL A 137 2.08 7.18 1.95
C VAL A 137 1.16 7.33 3.15
N ILE A 138 -0.06 7.81 2.90
CA ILE A 138 -1.17 7.92 3.86
C ILE A 138 -1.87 6.57 4.03
N ALA A 139 -2.14 5.87 2.92
CA ALA A 139 -2.79 4.57 2.95
C ALA A 139 -2.37 3.69 1.76
N LYS A 140 -2.34 2.38 1.99
CA LYS A 140 -2.05 1.36 0.96
C LYS A 140 -3.30 0.61 0.59
N GLY A 141 -3.57 0.48 -0.70
CA GLY A 141 -4.76 -0.19 -1.21
C GLY A 141 -4.52 -1.66 -1.58
N THR A 142 -5.54 -2.49 -1.37
CA THR A 142 -5.62 -3.86 -1.89
C THR A 142 -6.97 -4.05 -2.56
N PHE A 143 -7.01 -4.73 -3.70
CA PHE A 143 -8.25 -4.92 -4.47
C PHE A 143 -8.73 -6.36 -4.38
N ASP A 144 -10.01 -6.54 -4.06
CA ASP A 144 -10.71 -7.81 -4.17
C ASP A 144 -11.60 -7.79 -5.43
N LEU A 145 -11.25 -8.65 -6.40
CA LEU A 145 -11.96 -8.77 -7.67
C LEU A 145 -13.40 -9.29 -7.50
N ASN A 146 -13.67 -10.13 -6.52
CA ASN A 146 -14.99 -10.75 -6.33
C ASN A 146 -15.99 -9.74 -5.78
N THR A 147 -15.55 -8.91 -4.83
CA THR A 147 -16.41 -7.87 -4.24
C THR A 147 -16.34 -6.55 -4.97
N LYS A 148 -15.37 -6.40 -5.90
CA LYS A 148 -15.04 -5.15 -6.61
C LYS A 148 -14.74 -4.01 -5.63
N THR A 149 -13.99 -4.32 -4.57
CA THR A 149 -13.72 -3.39 -3.46
C THR A 149 -12.22 -3.19 -3.28
N ILE A 150 -11.80 -1.93 -3.17
CA ILE A 150 -10.49 -1.59 -2.63
C ILE A 150 -10.62 -1.43 -1.12
N THR A 151 -9.74 -2.10 -0.37
CA THR A 151 -9.53 -1.83 1.05
C THR A 151 -8.23 -1.05 1.20
N TYR A 152 -8.34 0.21 1.63
CA TYR A 152 -7.21 1.05 2.00
C TYR A 152 -6.88 0.87 3.47
N LYS A 153 -5.61 0.58 3.77
CA LYS A 153 -5.07 0.49 5.12
C LYS A 153 -4.20 1.70 5.41
N PHE A 154 -4.56 2.47 6.44
CA PHE A 154 -3.81 3.66 6.86
C PHE A 154 -2.44 3.31 7.44
N THR A 155 -1.44 4.13 7.15
CA THR A 155 -0.07 4.01 7.68
C THR A 155 0.08 4.79 8.99
N ASP A 156 1.29 4.90 9.53
CA ASP A 156 1.60 5.80 10.66
C ASP A 156 1.46 7.30 10.35
N TYR A 157 1.14 7.66 9.10
CA TYR A 157 0.89 9.03 8.70
C TYR A 157 -0.24 9.66 9.52
N VAL A 158 -1.36 8.94 9.70
CA VAL A 158 -2.54 9.44 10.42
C VAL A 158 -2.31 9.58 11.93
N ASP A 159 -1.23 8.99 12.46
CA ASP A 159 -0.82 9.17 13.86
C ASP A 159 0.06 10.43 14.04
N ARG A 160 0.69 10.90 12.96
CA ARG A 160 1.61 12.04 12.96
C ARG A 160 0.97 13.35 12.50
N TYR A 161 -0.09 13.26 11.72
CA TYR A 161 -0.78 14.40 11.12
C TYR A 161 -2.27 14.39 11.45
N GLU A 162 -2.83 15.58 11.63
CA GLU A 162 -4.26 15.80 11.88
C GLU A 162 -4.92 16.53 10.71
N ASN A 163 -6.26 16.49 10.65
CA ASN A 163 -7.06 17.15 9.60
C ASN A 163 -6.70 16.66 8.19
N VAL A 164 -6.39 15.36 8.08
CA VAL A 164 -5.98 14.75 6.82
C VAL A 164 -7.17 14.73 5.86
N ASN A 165 -6.92 15.20 4.63
CA ASN A 165 -7.87 15.18 3.53
C ASN A 165 -7.21 14.49 2.33
N ALA A 166 -8.02 13.77 1.57
CA ALA A 166 -7.55 13.03 0.40
C ALA A 166 -8.53 13.19 -0.75
N LYS A 167 -7.98 13.16 -1.95
CA LYS A 167 -8.70 13.04 -3.21
C LYS A 167 -8.29 11.72 -3.86
N LEU A 168 -9.28 10.97 -4.33
CA LEU A 168 -9.07 9.75 -5.08
C LEU A 168 -9.73 9.87 -6.45
N GLU A 169 -9.02 9.43 -7.48
CA GLU A 169 -9.49 9.36 -8.86
C GLU A 169 -9.20 7.95 -9.38
N LEU A 170 -10.26 7.19 -9.63
CA LEU A 170 -10.20 5.78 -10.00
C LEU A 170 -10.76 5.59 -11.40
N ASN A 171 -9.96 5.01 -12.28
CA ASN A 171 -10.38 4.61 -13.61
C ASN A 171 -10.89 3.17 -13.59
N SER A 172 -11.87 2.90 -14.44
CA SER A 172 -12.41 1.57 -14.69
C SER A 172 -12.97 1.44 -16.09
N TYR A 173 -13.20 0.22 -16.53
CA TYR A 173 -13.81 -0.13 -17.80
C TYR A 173 -15.05 -0.98 -17.55
N ILE A 174 -15.88 -1.16 -18.57
CA ILE A 174 -17.01 -2.10 -18.51
C ILE A 174 -16.46 -3.52 -18.37
N ASP A 175 -16.93 -4.23 -17.33
CA ASP A 175 -16.68 -5.66 -17.18
C ASP A 175 -17.55 -6.44 -18.18
N LYS A 176 -16.92 -6.87 -19.28
CA LYS A 176 -17.58 -7.61 -20.35
C LYS A 176 -18.16 -8.95 -19.90
N LYS A 177 -17.71 -9.51 -18.77
CA LYS A 177 -18.28 -10.72 -18.19
C LYS A 177 -19.68 -10.45 -17.61
N GLU A 178 -19.84 -9.30 -16.96
CA GLU A 178 -21.10 -8.88 -16.34
C GLU A 178 -22.03 -8.18 -17.35
N VAL A 179 -21.47 -7.62 -18.42
CA VAL A 179 -22.21 -6.90 -19.47
C VAL A 179 -21.91 -7.51 -20.85
N PRO A 180 -22.49 -8.66 -21.22
CA PRO A 180 -22.20 -9.30 -22.50
C PRO A 180 -22.86 -8.62 -23.71
N ASN A 181 -23.87 -7.75 -23.50
CA ASN A 181 -24.64 -7.09 -24.55
C ASN A 181 -24.88 -5.62 -24.21
N GLU A 182 -25.19 -4.80 -25.22
CA GLU A 182 -25.61 -3.41 -25.03
C GLU A 182 -26.77 -3.30 -24.04
N THR A 183 -26.68 -2.40 -23.05
CA THR A 183 -27.70 -2.24 -22.01
C THR A 183 -27.62 -0.85 -21.37
N ASN A 184 -28.67 -0.46 -20.65
CA ASN A 184 -28.63 0.70 -19.76
C ASN A 184 -28.20 0.24 -18.36
N LEU A 185 -27.27 0.96 -17.75
CA LEU A 185 -26.78 0.70 -16.40
C LEU A 185 -26.98 1.94 -15.53
N ASN A 186 -27.38 1.72 -14.28
CA ASN A 186 -27.21 2.71 -13.22
C ASN A 186 -25.96 2.32 -12.43
N LEU A 187 -24.83 2.95 -12.75
CA LEU A 187 -23.55 2.66 -12.11
C LEU A 187 -23.55 3.24 -10.71
N THR A 188 -23.22 2.44 -9.70
CA THR A 188 -23.11 2.87 -8.30
C THR A 188 -21.71 2.63 -7.77
N PHE A 189 -21.05 3.72 -7.36
CA PHE A 189 -19.74 3.70 -6.70
C PHE A 189 -19.89 4.18 -5.26
N ALA A 190 -19.00 3.76 -4.37
CA ALA A 190 -19.05 4.17 -2.98
C ALA A 190 -17.67 4.44 -2.40
N THR A 191 -17.56 5.50 -1.59
CA THR A 191 -16.41 5.73 -0.70
C THR A 191 -16.90 5.68 0.73
N ALA A 192 -16.29 4.82 1.54
CA ALA A 192 -16.66 4.61 2.95
C ALA A 192 -18.18 4.36 3.17
N ASP A 193 -18.79 3.55 2.31
CA ASP A 193 -20.25 3.23 2.29
C ASP A 193 -21.17 4.38 1.85
N LYS A 194 -20.62 5.51 1.40
CA LYS A 194 -21.42 6.64 0.88
C LYS A 194 -21.45 6.51 -0.64
N GLU A 195 -22.63 6.24 -1.18
CA GLU A 195 -22.84 5.94 -2.59
C GLU A 195 -23.09 7.19 -3.43
N THR A 196 -22.68 7.13 -4.70
CA THR A 196 -23.15 8.02 -5.78
C THR A 196 -23.50 7.17 -6.99
N SER A 197 -24.36 7.67 -7.88
CA SER A 197 -24.76 6.92 -9.06
C SER A 197 -24.89 7.77 -10.32
N LYS A 198 -24.64 7.16 -11.47
CA LYS A 198 -24.83 7.76 -12.80
C LYS A 198 -25.45 6.73 -13.74
N ASN A 199 -26.50 7.15 -14.45
CA ASN A 199 -27.08 6.34 -15.52
C ASN A 199 -26.25 6.50 -16.79
N VAL A 200 -25.94 5.39 -17.45
CA VAL A 200 -25.24 5.34 -18.74
C VAL A 200 -25.83 4.24 -19.63
N LYS A 201 -25.63 4.38 -20.94
CA LYS A 201 -25.83 3.30 -21.91
C LYS A 201 -24.47 2.69 -22.27
N VAL A 202 -24.38 1.37 -22.32
CA VAL A 202 -23.19 0.68 -22.84
C VAL A 202 -23.41 0.34 -24.31
N GLU A 203 -22.48 0.76 -25.15
CA GLU A 203 -22.44 0.42 -26.58
C GLU A 203 -21.20 -0.40 -26.93
N TYR A 204 -21.37 -1.31 -27.89
CA TYR A 204 -20.31 -2.16 -28.42
C TYR A 204 -20.19 -1.95 -29.93
N GLN A 205 -18.98 -2.13 -30.47
CA GLN A 205 -18.74 -2.07 -31.91
C GLN A 205 -19.69 -3.02 -32.69
N LYS A 206 -20.18 -2.55 -33.83
CA LYS A 206 -21.02 -3.34 -34.74
C LYS A 206 -20.19 -3.90 -35.88
N THR A 207 -20.45 -5.15 -36.22
CA THR A 207 -19.91 -5.75 -37.44
C THR A 207 -20.87 -5.52 -38.59
N TYR A 208 -20.36 -5.07 -39.73
CA TYR A 208 -21.13 -4.91 -40.97
C TYR A 208 -20.67 -5.96 -41.99
N CYS A 209 -21.59 -6.82 -42.44
CA CYS A 209 -21.36 -7.69 -43.59
C CYS A 209 -21.99 -7.04 -44.83
N LYS A 210 -21.18 -6.75 -45.86
CA LYS A 210 -21.70 -6.36 -47.18
C LYS A 210 -22.05 -7.64 -47.95
N ARG A 211 -23.30 -7.73 -48.41
CA ARG A 211 -23.71 -8.70 -49.44
C ARG A 211 -23.37 -8.17 -50.82
#